data_AF-B2TNV3-F1
#
_entry.id   AF-B2TNV3-F1
#
_cell.length_a   1.000
_cell.length_b   1.000
_cell.length_c   1.000
_cell.angle_alpha   90.00
_cell.angle_beta   90.00
_cell.angle_gamma   90.00
#
_symmetry.space_group_name_H-M   'P 1'
#
loop_
_entity.id
_entity.type
_entity.pdbx_description
1 polymer ?
#
loop_
_entity_poly.entity_id
_entity_poly.type
_entity_poly.pdbx_seq_one_letter_code
_entity_poly.pdbx_strand_id
1 'polypeptide(L)'
;MDIYLIDEAKNYKFHFPVNPLNSLSLSKEKRYISCDILDFGEVDINQKGEKIREISFNSLFPKEYDESYCREMYLDTPLNSKKLIEDWQDIEQPLRLIITDIDVNELVSISKFTYEFVAGELEDIYFSITFRTNREIKIETITSTSTSSYSGGLQDNRPSQESKFKDGDKVKVTASALNVRSGPGTENDIIGTLYKGQIVTAYRVEGQWLHTYYGDHGGYVHMDYIVKV
;
A
#
# COMPACT_ATOMS: atom_id res chain seq x y z
N MET A 1 -13.86 16.32 34.47
CA MET A 1 -13.83 15.69 33.14
C MET A 1 -14.59 16.55 32.18
N ASP A 2 -13.93 16.97 31.12
CA ASP A 2 -14.55 17.66 29.99
C ASP A 2 -14.21 16.88 28.72
N ILE A 3 -15.22 16.64 27.89
CA ILE A 3 -15.09 15.88 26.64
C ILE A 3 -15.46 16.81 25.50
N TYR A 4 -14.52 17.01 24.58
CA TYR A 4 -14.72 17.84 23.40
C TYR A 4 -14.57 17.03 22.13
N LEU A 5 -15.43 17.31 21.15
CA LEU A 5 -15.33 16.80 19.80
C LEU A 5 -15.27 17.99 18.85
N ILE A 6 -14.21 18.05 18.05
CA ILE A 6 -13.87 19.23 17.26
C ILE A 6 -13.81 18.85 15.79
N ASP A 7 -14.59 19.56 14.98
CA ASP A 7 -14.46 19.58 13.53
C ASP A 7 -13.46 20.68 13.15
N GLU A 8 -12.22 20.27 12.85
CA GLU A 8 -11.15 21.20 12.48
C GLU A 8 -11.42 21.90 11.14
N ALA A 9 -12.15 21.26 10.22
CA ALA A 9 -12.43 21.82 8.91
C ALA A 9 -13.43 22.99 8.99
N LYS A 10 -14.43 22.87 9.85
CA LYS A 10 -15.44 23.92 10.09
C LYS A 10 -15.10 24.82 11.28
N ASN A 11 -13.99 24.57 11.97
CA ASN A 11 -13.60 25.22 13.22
C ASN A 11 -14.76 25.23 14.25
N TYR A 12 -15.47 24.11 14.33
CA TYR A 12 -16.60 23.94 15.24
C TYR A 12 -16.21 23.03 16.39
N LYS A 13 -16.46 23.47 17.61
CA LYS A 13 -16.17 22.76 18.85
C LYS A 13 -17.47 22.38 19.54
N PHE A 14 -17.71 21.09 19.67
CA PHE A 14 -18.79 20.53 20.48
C PHE A 14 -18.22 20.11 21.84
N HIS A 15 -18.90 20.49 22.91
CA HIS A 15 -18.60 20.05 24.26
C HIS A 15 -19.76 19.18 24.73
N PHE A 16 -19.46 17.97 25.21
CA PHE A 16 -20.50 17.10 25.72
C PHE A 16 -21.07 17.68 27.03
N PRO A 17 -22.39 17.84 27.13
CA PRO A 17 -22.99 18.57 28.25
C PRO A 17 -22.91 17.81 29.57
N VAL A 18 -22.93 16.48 29.51
CA VAL A 18 -22.93 15.59 30.68
C VAL A 18 -21.76 14.63 30.58
N ASN A 19 -21.14 14.36 31.72
CA ASN A 19 -20.07 13.38 31.83
C ASN A 19 -20.57 11.96 31.54
N PRO A 20 -19.68 11.03 31.17
CA PRO A 20 -20.04 9.62 31.05
C PRO A 20 -20.73 9.10 32.31
N LEU A 21 -21.93 8.54 32.16
CA LEU A 21 -22.79 8.18 33.29
C LEU A 21 -22.30 6.95 34.07
N ASN A 22 -21.71 5.98 33.37
CA ASN A 22 -21.30 4.70 33.97
C ASN A 22 -19.79 4.47 33.85
N SER A 23 -19.29 4.43 32.63
CA SER A 23 -17.89 4.13 32.36
C SER A 23 -17.43 4.75 31.04
N LEU A 24 -16.15 5.09 31.02
CA LEU A 24 -15.41 5.41 29.81
C LEU A 24 -14.49 4.21 29.52
N SER A 25 -14.72 3.56 28.39
CA SER A 25 -13.93 2.41 27.96
C SER A 25 -12.86 2.84 26.97
N LEU A 26 -11.62 2.38 27.22
CA LEU A 26 -10.47 2.59 26.35
C LEU A 26 -9.85 1.24 25.99
N SER A 27 -10.12 0.73 24.78
CA SER A 27 -9.49 -0.51 24.32
C SER A 27 -8.28 -0.22 23.43
N LYS A 28 -7.11 -0.66 23.90
CA LYS A 28 -5.84 -0.62 23.17
C LYS A 28 -5.24 -2.02 23.13
N GLU A 29 -5.21 -2.62 21.94
CA GLU A 29 -4.73 -3.99 21.75
C GLU A 29 -3.55 -4.05 20.77
N LYS A 30 -2.61 -4.96 21.02
CA LYS A 30 -1.56 -5.31 20.05
C LYS A 30 -2.13 -6.22 18.96
N ARG A 31 -1.50 -6.20 17.79
CA ARG A 31 -1.85 -7.10 16.69
C ARG A 31 -0.94 -8.34 16.71
N TYR A 32 -1.57 -9.51 16.70
CA TYR A 32 -0.92 -10.82 16.57
C TYR A 32 -1.47 -11.55 15.34
N ILE A 33 -0.65 -12.39 14.72
CA ILE A 33 -1.16 -13.52 13.93
C ILE A 33 -0.98 -14.76 14.81
N SER A 34 -2.06 -15.48 15.07
CA SER A 34 -2.01 -16.77 15.74
C SER A 34 -2.02 -17.87 14.67
N CYS A 35 -1.08 -18.81 14.74
CA CYS A 35 -1.07 -19.98 13.86
C CYS A 35 -0.85 -21.27 14.64
N ASP A 36 -1.58 -22.32 14.25
CA ASP A 36 -1.37 -23.66 14.78
C ASP A 36 -0.18 -24.34 14.10
N ILE A 37 0.79 -24.76 14.89
CA ILE A 37 1.96 -25.51 14.42
C ILE A 37 1.81 -26.97 14.87
N LEU A 38 1.91 -27.90 13.92
CA LEU A 38 1.87 -29.33 14.20
C LEU A 38 2.90 -29.68 15.29
N ASP A 39 2.47 -30.37 16.34
CA ASP A 39 3.27 -30.75 17.52
C ASP A 39 3.72 -29.60 18.45
N PHE A 40 3.46 -28.33 18.11
CA PHE A 40 3.85 -27.16 18.91
C PHE A 40 2.67 -26.34 19.44
N GLY A 41 1.44 -26.60 18.97
CA GLY A 41 0.24 -25.90 19.40
C GLY A 41 0.10 -24.50 18.79
N GLU A 42 -0.71 -23.65 19.42
CA GLU A 42 -0.98 -22.28 18.96
C GLU A 42 0.20 -21.35 19.30
N VAL A 43 0.72 -20.66 18.28
CA VAL A 43 1.83 -19.71 18.43
C VAL A 43 1.43 -18.33 17.93
N ASP A 44 1.64 -17.31 18.78
CA ASP A 44 1.42 -15.91 18.45
C ASP A 44 2.66 -15.26 17.81
N ILE A 45 2.51 -14.80 16.58
CA ILE A 45 3.51 -14.02 15.85
C ILE A 45 3.20 -12.53 16.02
N ASN A 46 4.08 -11.81 16.70
CA ASN A 46 4.01 -10.36 16.87
C ASN A 46 4.12 -9.65 15.50
N GLN A 47 3.04 -9.03 15.03
CA GLN A 47 3.13 -8.13 13.88
C GLN A 47 3.51 -6.73 14.32
N LYS A 48 4.23 -6.00 13.45
CA LYS A 48 4.42 -4.55 13.65
C LYS A 48 3.06 -3.85 13.53
N GLY A 49 2.68 -3.13 14.57
CA GLY A 49 1.46 -2.32 14.62
C GLY A 49 0.51 -2.69 15.76
N GLU A 50 -0.41 -1.78 16.07
CA GLU A 50 -1.45 -1.96 17.08
C GLU A 50 -2.81 -2.18 16.37
N LYS A 51 -3.82 -2.75 17.03
CA LYS A 51 -5.20 -2.68 16.53
C LYS A 51 -5.70 -1.24 16.61
N ILE A 52 -6.72 -0.89 15.84
CA ILE A 52 -7.36 0.43 15.93
C ILE A 52 -7.88 0.59 17.36
N ARG A 53 -7.52 1.70 18.00
CA ARG A 53 -7.93 1.99 19.37
C ARG A 53 -9.39 2.42 19.35
N GLU A 54 -10.16 1.90 20.30
CA GLU A 54 -11.59 2.19 20.44
C GLU A 54 -11.83 2.95 21.75
N ILE A 55 -12.62 4.01 21.67
CA ILE A 55 -13.03 4.83 22.81
C ILE A 55 -14.56 4.83 22.83
N SER A 56 -15.17 4.43 23.94
CA SER A 56 -16.63 4.43 24.05
C SER A 56 -17.11 4.88 25.41
N PHE A 57 -18.27 5.52 25.43
CA PHE A 57 -18.95 5.93 26.65
C PHE A 57 -20.45 6.11 26.41
N ASN A 58 -21.19 6.14 27.53
CA ASN A 58 -22.61 6.47 27.54
C ASN A 58 -22.81 7.78 28.28
N SER A 59 -23.65 8.66 27.75
CA SER A 59 -23.96 9.96 28.37
C SER A 59 -25.38 10.42 28.00
N LEU A 60 -25.71 11.66 28.35
CA LEU A 60 -27.03 12.27 28.27
C LEU A 60 -26.94 13.60 27.53
N PHE A 61 -27.91 13.87 26.66
CA PHE A 61 -28.24 15.22 26.22
C PHE A 61 -29.47 15.70 27.00
N PRO A 62 -29.28 16.54 28.02
CA PRO A 62 -30.38 17.01 28.85
C PRO A 62 -31.09 18.19 28.18
N LYS A 63 -32.42 18.27 28.32
CA LYS A 63 -33.19 19.42 27.82
C LYS A 63 -32.97 20.65 28.69
N GLU A 64 -32.95 20.47 30.00
CA GLU A 64 -32.77 21.55 30.97
C GLU A 64 -31.40 21.47 31.63
N TYR A 65 -30.84 22.63 31.93
CA TYR A 65 -29.57 22.71 32.62
C TYR A 65 -29.76 22.41 34.11
N ASP A 66 -29.01 21.44 34.60
CA ASP A 66 -28.88 21.15 36.02
C ASP A 66 -27.40 21.19 36.42
N GLU A 67 -27.04 22.09 37.32
CA GLU A 67 -25.68 22.30 37.81
C GLU A 67 -25.07 21.03 38.44
N SER A 68 -25.91 20.10 38.92
CA SER A 68 -25.47 18.87 39.59
C SER A 68 -24.74 17.91 38.65
N TYR A 69 -25.10 17.90 37.36
CA TYR A 69 -24.55 16.96 36.39
C TYR A 69 -24.17 17.59 35.04
N CYS A 70 -24.62 18.80 34.73
CA CYS A 70 -24.28 19.52 33.51
C CYS A 70 -22.99 20.32 33.68
N ARG A 71 -22.09 20.21 32.70
CA ARG A 71 -20.82 20.95 32.66
C ARG A 71 -20.93 22.30 31.96
N GLU A 72 -21.95 22.50 31.14
CA GLU A 72 -22.11 23.69 30.33
C GLU A 72 -23.48 24.35 30.51
N MET A 73 -23.46 25.66 30.77
CA MET A 73 -24.64 26.49 31.01
C MET A 73 -25.47 26.73 29.73
N TYR A 74 -24.90 26.46 28.55
CA TYR A 74 -25.57 26.57 27.26
C TYR A 74 -25.82 25.19 26.67
N LEU A 75 -27.06 24.71 26.85
CA LEU A 75 -27.52 23.47 26.24
C LEU A 75 -28.16 23.78 24.89
N ASP A 76 -27.51 23.39 23.80
CA ASP A 76 -28.23 23.16 22.56
C ASP A 76 -29.31 22.10 22.79
N THR A 77 -30.43 22.22 22.08
CA THR A 77 -31.53 21.25 22.27
C THR A 77 -31.03 19.82 22.07
N PRO A 78 -31.50 18.84 22.86
CA PRO A 78 -31.06 17.45 22.73
C PRO A 78 -31.17 16.92 21.29
N LEU A 79 -32.20 17.37 20.56
CA LEU A 79 -32.41 17.01 19.16
C LEU A 79 -31.34 17.58 18.21
N ASN A 80 -30.91 18.83 18.42
CA ASN A 80 -29.83 19.44 17.63
C ASN A 80 -28.50 18.75 17.91
N SER A 81 -28.20 18.47 19.18
CA SER A 81 -27.00 17.74 19.58
C SER A 81 -26.99 16.34 18.97
N LYS A 82 -28.10 15.60 19.05
CA LYS A 82 -28.26 14.30 18.37
C LYS A 82 -27.98 14.41 16.88
N LYS A 83 -28.62 15.36 16.20
CA LYS A 83 -28.48 15.55 14.75
C LYS A 83 -27.05 15.91 14.35
N LEU A 84 -26.38 16.78 15.11
CA LEU A 84 -24.99 17.13 14.87
C LEU A 84 -24.09 15.90 14.92
N ILE A 85 -24.26 15.03 15.92
CA ILE A 85 -23.48 13.80 16.05
C ILE A 85 -23.79 12.81 14.91
N GLU A 86 -25.06 12.72 14.46
CA GLU A 86 -25.43 11.93 13.27
C GLU A 86 -24.75 12.48 12.01
N ASP A 87 -24.81 13.80 11.77
CA ASP A 87 -24.16 14.44 10.62
C ASP A 87 -22.63 14.22 10.65
N TRP A 88 -22.03 14.22 11.84
CA TRP A 88 -20.60 13.93 12.06
C TRP A 88 -20.22 12.46 12.02
N GLN A 89 -21.17 11.55 12.09
CA GLN A 89 -20.91 10.13 11.83
C GLN A 89 -20.74 9.86 10.33
N ASP A 90 -21.40 10.66 9.49
CA ASP A 90 -21.42 10.49 8.03
C ASP A 90 -20.28 11.24 7.31
N ILE A 91 -19.47 12.04 8.01
CA ILE A 91 -18.31 12.71 7.38
C ILE A 91 -17.12 11.77 7.20
N GLU A 92 -16.36 11.98 6.13
CA GLU A 92 -15.13 11.22 5.87
C GLU A 92 -13.94 11.75 6.68
N GLN A 93 -13.95 13.04 7.03
CA GLN A 93 -12.85 13.67 7.73
C GLN A 93 -12.86 13.29 9.22
N PRO A 94 -11.69 13.01 9.82
CA PRO A 94 -11.62 12.73 11.24
C PRO A 94 -11.93 13.97 12.07
N LEU A 95 -12.56 13.75 13.22
CA LEU A 95 -12.79 14.75 14.26
C LEU A 95 -11.69 14.63 15.32
N ARG A 96 -11.35 15.73 15.99
CA ARG A 96 -10.44 15.67 17.14
C ARG A 96 -11.25 15.46 18.42
N LEU A 97 -10.98 14.36 19.10
CA LEU A 97 -11.53 14.06 20.42
C LEU A 97 -10.51 14.46 21.49
N ILE A 98 -10.94 15.32 22.42
CA ILE A 98 -10.16 15.73 23.59
C ILE A 98 -10.89 15.32 24.86
N ILE A 99 -10.20 14.61 25.75
CA ILE A 99 -10.70 14.27 27.08
C ILE A 99 -9.67 14.71 28.11
N THR A 100 -10.02 15.74 28.89
CA THR A 100 -9.07 16.46 29.76
C THR A 100 -8.48 15.61 30.87
N ASP A 101 -9.26 14.72 31.48
CA ASP A 101 -8.86 14.04 32.71
C ASP A 101 -8.02 12.79 32.46
N ILE A 102 -7.92 12.34 31.20
CA ILE A 102 -7.19 11.11 30.82
C ILE A 102 -6.25 11.33 29.63
N ASP A 103 -5.84 12.58 29.39
CA ASP A 103 -4.87 12.97 28.35
C ASP A 103 -5.18 12.40 26.96
N VAL A 104 -6.46 12.34 26.57
CA VAL A 104 -6.84 11.98 25.20
C VAL A 104 -6.85 13.23 24.35
N ASN A 105 -6.11 13.22 23.25
CA ASN A 105 -6.12 14.23 22.20
C ASN A 105 -5.82 13.54 20.87
N GLU A 106 -6.84 12.93 20.28
CA GLU A 106 -6.69 12.00 19.16
C GLU A 106 -7.63 12.35 18.02
N LEU A 107 -7.20 12.09 16.78
CA LEU A 107 -8.09 12.11 15.63
C LEU A 107 -8.91 10.81 15.61
N VAL A 108 -10.23 10.95 15.48
CA VAL A 108 -11.18 9.85 15.57
C VAL A 108 -12.26 9.96 14.50
N SER A 109 -12.88 8.83 14.18
CA SER A 109 -14.18 8.77 13.50
C SER A 109 -15.22 8.15 14.43
N ILE A 110 -16.48 8.55 14.28
CA ILE A 110 -17.58 7.94 15.02
C ILE A 110 -17.93 6.62 14.30
N SER A 111 -17.69 5.49 14.95
CA SER A 111 -18.00 4.18 14.37
C SER A 111 -19.41 3.71 14.70
N LYS A 112 -19.96 4.18 15.83
CA LYS A 112 -21.30 3.82 16.28
C LYS A 112 -21.85 4.92 17.17
N PHE A 113 -23.10 5.30 16.92
CA PHE A 113 -23.88 6.17 17.79
C PHE A 113 -25.29 5.56 17.92
N THR A 114 -25.75 5.37 19.15
CA THR A 114 -27.09 4.85 19.46
C THR A 114 -27.72 5.73 20.53
N TYR A 115 -29.01 5.98 20.43
CA TYR A 115 -29.75 6.81 21.37
C TYR A 115 -31.09 6.19 21.73
N GLU A 116 -31.58 6.50 22.92
CA GLU A 116 -32.82 5.97 23.49
C GLU A 116 -33.58 7.07 24.23
N PHE A 117 -34.91 6.99 24.16
CA PHE A 117 -35.82 7.85 24.92
C PHE A 117 -36.40 7.04 26.08
N VAL A 118 -36.20 7.51 27.31
CA VAL A 118 -36.71 6.83 28.50
C VAL A 118 -38.13 7.31 28.79
N ALA A 119 -39.06 6.37 28.98
CA ALA A 119 -40.44 6.70 29.33
C ALA A 119 -40.48 7.36 30.73
N GLY A 120 -40.99 8.58 30.80
CA GLY A 120 -41.03 9.39 32.03
C GLY A 120 -40.04 10.57 32.01
N GLU A 121 -39.04 10.54 31.13
CA GLU A 121 -38.04 11.59 30.88
C GLU A 121 -38.01 11.89 29.38
N LEU A 122 -39.18 12.14 28.78
CA LEU A 122 -39.39 12.25 27.32
C LEU A 122 -38.61 13.39 26.63
N GLU A 123 -37.86 14.15 27.42
CA GLU A 123 -37.21 15.37 27.04
C GLU A 123 -35.69 15.23 26.98
N ASP A 124 -35.14 14.22 27.64
CA ASP A 124 -33.71 13.93 27.65
C ASP A 124 -33.38 12.77 26.70
N ILE A 125 -32.20 12.81 26.10
CA ILE A 125 -31.75 11.77 25.16
C ILE A 125 -30.53 11.07 25.73
N TYR A 126 -30.70 9.81 26.12
CA TYR A 126 -29.60 8.96 26.51
C TYR A 126 -28.91 8.43 25.26
N PHE A 127 -27.58 8.40 25.27
CA PHE A 127 -26.84 7.91 24.12
C PHE A 127 -25.62 7.09 24.53
N SER A 128 -25.20 6.24 23.59
CA SER A 128 -23.93 5.52 23.60
C SER A 128 -23.18 5.86 22.32
N ILE A 129 -21.91 6.23 22.46
CA ILE A 129 -21.06 6.60 21.34
C ILE A 129 -19.77 5.78 21.38
N THR A 130 -19.30 5.38 20.21
CA THR A 130 -18.05 4.66 20.01
C THR A 130 -17.25 5.34 18.92
N PHE A 131 -16.01 5.64 19.25
CA PHE A 131 -15.02 6.26 18.38
C PHE A 131 -13.93 5.25 18.03
N ARG A 132 -13.42 5.36 16.81
CA ARG A 132 -12.23 4.64 16.36
C ARG A 132 -11.15 5.65 16.01
N THR A 133 -9.94 5.45 16.55
CA THR A 133 -8.82 6.34 16.22
C THR A 133 -8.49 6.26 14.74
N ASN A 134 -8.44 7.42 14.08
CA ASN A 134 -8.01 7.51 12.71
C ASN A 134 -6.48 7.33 12.64
N ARG A 135 -6.02 6.66 11.57
CA ARG A 135 -4.60 6.51 11.28
C ARG A 135 -4.34 6.93 9.85
N GLU A 136 -3.45 7.89 9.69
CA GLU A 136 -2.94 8.21 8.37
C GLU A 136 -2.20 6.99 7.81
N ILE A 137 -2.61 6.54 6.63
CA ILE A 137 -1.86 5.54 5.89
C ILE A 137 -0.62 6.24 5.37
N LYS A 138 0.51 6.06 6.07
CA LYS A 138 1.82 6.44 5.54
C LYS A 138 2.18 5.49 4.40
N ILE A 139 1.80 5.84 3.18
CA ILE A 139 2.25 5.14 1.98
C ILE A 139 3.66 5.64 1.69
N GLU A 140 4.67 4.95 2.21
CA GLU A 140 6.03 5.12 1.73
C GLU A 140 6.09 4.50 0.33
N THR A 141 6.01 5.33 -0.70
CA THR A 141 6.36 4.88 -2.05
C THR A 141 7.85 4.61 -2.03
N ILE A 142 8.24 3.33 -2.00
CA ILE A 142 9.60 2.94 -2.31
C ILE A 142 9.80 3.31 -3.77
N THR A 143 10.32 4.50 -4.01
CA THR A 143 10.93 4.80 -5.30
C THR A 143 12.16 3.91 -5.32
N SER A 144 12.03 2.74 -5.94
CA SER A 144 13.17 1.92 -6.31
C SER A 144 13.96 2.73 -7.33
N THR A 145 14.74 3.70 -6.86
CA THR A 145 15.89 4.17 -7.60
C THR A 145 16.80 2.95 -7.63
N SER A 146 16.75 2.24 -8.75
CA SER A 146 17.68 1.17 -9.08
C SER A 146 19.08 1.76 -9.23
N THR A 147 19.68 2.25 -8.14
CA THR A 147 21.13 2.24 -7.99
C THR A 147 21.50 0.80 -7.77
N SER A 148 21.64 0.08 -8.89
CA SER A 148 22.24 -1.25 -8.98
C SER A 148 23.71 -1.18 -8.53
N SER A 149 23.91 -1.11 -7.23
CA SER A 149 25.20 -1.34 -6.56
C SER A 149 25.23 -2.75 -6.00
N TYR A 150 24.90 -3.75 -6.83
CA TYR A 150 25.19 -5.14 -6.52
C TYR A 150 26.68 -5.40 -6.84
N SER A 151 27.54 -5.13 -5.87
CA SER A 151 28.88 -5.72 -5.80
C SER A 151 28.77 -7.03 -5.03
N GLY A 152 28.33 -8.08 -5.72
CA GLY A 152 28.01 -9.35 -5.07
C GLY A 152 27.44 -10.37 -6.04
N GLY A 153 28.12 -10.56 -7.18
CA GLY A 153 27.93 -11.73 -8.03
C GLY A 153 29.06 -12.72 -7.81
N LEU A 154 28.74 -14.01 -7.73
CA LEU A 154 29.74 -15.07 -7.93
C LEU A 154 30.47 -14.76 -9.24
N GLN A 155 31.81 -14.72 -9.20
CA GLN A 155 32.59 -14.58 -10.43
C GLN A 155 32.34 -15.81 -11.29
N ASP A 156 31.77 -15.61 -12.48
CA ASP A 156 31.72 -16.64 -13.49
C ASP A 156 33.15 -16.91 -13.97
N ASN A 157 33.78 -17.91 -13.36
CA ASN A 157 35.13 -18.36 -13.66
C ASN A 157 35.13 -19.39 -14.82
N ARG A 158 34.04 -19.48 -15.59
CA ARG A 158 33.99 -20.30 -16.79
C ARG A 158 34.99 -19.73 -17.79
N PRO A 159 35.92 -20.55 -18.33
CA PRO A 159 36.86 -20.08 -19.34
C PRO A 159 36.05 -19.55 -20.52
N SER A 160 36.11 -18.24 -20.73
CA SER A 160 35.51 -17.59 -21.89
C SER A 160 36.19 -18.14 -23.13
N GLN A 161 35.46 -18.93 -23.91
CA GLN A 161 35.86 -19.22 -25.28
C GLN A 161 35.86 -17.87 -26.02
N GLU A 162 37.03 -17.36 -26.39
CA GLU A 162 37.14 -16.15 -27.21
C GLU A 162 36.34 -16.36 -28.51
N SER A 163 35.17 -15.72 -28.59
CA SER A 163 34.40 -15.73 -29.81
C SER A 163 35.12 -14.88 -30.86
N LYS A 164 35.33 -15.44 -32.06
CA LYS A 164 35.99 -14.73 -33.19
C LYS A 164 35.32 -13.42 -33.58
N PHE A 165 34.06 -13.22 -33.17
CA PHE A 165 33.27 -12.02 -33.40
C PHE A 165 32.70 -11.51 -32.08
N LYS A 166 32.65 -10.18 -31.93
CA LYS A 166 31.98 -9.48 -30.83
C LYS A 166 30.70 -8.82 -31.32
N ASP A 167 29.79 -8.57 -30.39
CA ASP A 167 28.58 -7.79 -30.68
C ASP A 167 28.94 -6.43 -31.28
N GLY A 168 28.27 -6.05 -32.36
CA GLY A 168 28.52 -4.83 -33.12
C GLY A 168 29.61 -4.93 -34.19
N ASP A 169 30.33 -6.05 -34.30
CA ASP A 169 31.32 -6.24 -35.37
C ASP A 169 30.64 -6.27 -36.75
N LYS A 170 31.21 -5.57 -37.73
CA LYS A 170 30.75 -5.64 -39.12
C LYS A 170 31.38 -6.85 -39.80
N VAL A 171 30.54 -7.70 -40.38
CA VAL A 171 30.98 -8.90 -41.11
C VAL A 171 30.50 -8.84 -42.55
N LYS A 172 31.39 -9.18 -43.49
CA LYS A 172 31.13 -9.20 -44.92
C LYS A 172 30.97 -10.63 -45.41
N VAL A 173 29.96 -10.85 -46.24
CA VAL A 173 29.66 -12.15 -46.85
C VAL A 173 30.64 -12.44 -47.99
N THR A 174 31.29 -13.61 -47.96
CA THR A 174 32.27 -14.06 -48.96
C THR A 174 31.65 -14.99 -50.02
N ALA A 175 30.59 -15.73 -49.67
CA ALA A 175 29.88 -16.64 -50.56
C ALA A 175 29.00 -15.90 -51.57
N SER A 176 28.78 -16.50 -52.76
CA SER A 176 27.91 -15.95 -53.80
C SER A 176 26.47 -15.76 -53.32
N ALA A 177 25.96 -16.73 -52.57
CA ALA A 177 24.69 -16.67 -51.86
C ALA A 177 24.84 -17.42 -50.54
N LEU A 178 24.47 -16.79 -49.43
CA LEU A 178 24.54 -17.31 -48.06
C LEU A 178 23.15 -17.29 -47.46
N ASN A 179 22.65 -18.44 -47.05
CA ASN A 179 21.33 -18.55 -46.44
C ASN A 179 21.36 -18.02 -45.00
N VAL A 180 20.40 -17.16 -44.67
CA VAL A 180 20.09 -16.73 -43.32
C VAL A 180 19.03 -17.67 -42.77
N ARG A 181 19.30 -18.30 -41.65
CA ARG A 181 18.42 -19.29 -41.03
C ARG A 181 17.82 -18.78 -39.72
N SER A 182 16.68 -19.34 -39.33
CA SER A 182 15.99 -19.02 -38.07
C SER A 182 16.73 -19.50 -36.82
N GLY A 183 17.62 -20.48 -36.95
CA GLY A 183 18.39 -21.07 -35.85
C GLY A 183 19.78 -21.56 -36.28
N PRO A 184 20.66 -21.86 -35.31
CA PRO A 184 22.00 -22.37 -35.55
C PRO A 184 21.94 -23.84 -36.01
N GLY A 185 21.88 -24.07 -37.32
CA GLY A 185 21.86 -25.43 -37.88
C GLY A 185 21.29 -25.48 -39.30
N THR A 186 21.60 -26.54 -40.04
CA THR A 186 21.12 -26.72 -41.43
C THR A 186 19.68 -27.21 -41.52
N GLU A 187 19.15 -27.71 -40.41
CA GLU A 187 17.77 -28.17 -40.21
C GLU A 187 16.78 -27.03 -39.97
N ASN A 188 17.26 -25.84 -39.58
CA ASN A 188 16.41 -24.69 -39.30
C ASN A 188 15.97 -23.99 -40.60
N ASP A 189 14.77 -23.42 -40.60
CA ASP A 189 14.18 -22.78 -41.77
C ASP A 189 15.04 -21.63 -42.33
N ILE A 190 15.03 -21.49 -43.66
CA ILE A 190 15.71 -20.38 -44.35
C ILE A 190 14.76 -19.18 -44.34
N ILE A 191 15.17 -18.13 -43.62
CA ILE A 191 14.40 -16.88 -43.48
C ILE A 191 14.91 -15.77 -44.42
N GLY A 192 16.02 -16.00 -45.12
CA GLY A 192 16.56 -15.04 -46.07
C GLY A 192 17.82 -15.51 -46.77
N THR A 193 18.36 -14.65 -47.64
CA THR A 193 19.59 -14.90 -48.37
C THR A 193 20.40 -13.62 -48.45
N LEU A 194 21.68 -13.71 -48.10
CA LEU A 194 22.67 -12.65 -48.26
C LEU A 194 23.58 -12.97 -49.46
N TYR A 195 23.94 -11.94 -50.22
CA TYR A 195 24.80 -12.04 -51.38
C TYR A 195 26.23 -11.58 -51.09
N LYS A 196 27.16 -12.03 -51.92
CA LYS A 196 28.59 -11.68 -51.80
C LYS A 196 28.80 -10.18 -51.68
N GLY A 197 29.55 -9.78 -50.66
CA GLY A 197 29.92 -8.40 -50.40
C GLY A 197 28.95 -7.62 -49.52
N GLN A 198 27.77 -8.16 -49.21
CA GLN A 198 26.87 -7.56 -48.23
C GLN A 198 27.49 -7.59 -46.83
N ILE A 199 27.23 -6.54 -46.06
CA ILE A 199 27.74 -6.37 -44.70
C ILE A 199 26.58 -6.49 -43.73
N VAL A 200 26.75 -7.29 -42.69
CA VAL A 200 25.79 -7.47 -41.61
C VAL A 200 26.48 -7.31 -40.25
N THR A 201 25.70 -7.07 -39.20
CA THR A 201 26.24 -6.80 -37.86
C THR A 201 26.16 -8.05 -37.00
N ALA A 202 27.31 -8.48 -36.49
CA ALA A 202 27.42 -9.58 -35.54
C ALA A 202 26.72 -9.25 -34.21
N TYR A 203 26.00 -10.22 -33.65
CA TYR A 203 25.44 -10.15 -32.31
C TYR A 203 26.16 -11.10 -31.36
N ARG A 204 26.07 -12.41 -31.64
CA ARG A 204 26.73 -13.44 -30.83
C ARG A 204 27.08 -14.66 -31.66
N VAL A 205 28.07 -15.40 -31.19
CA VAL A 205 28.51 -16.67 -31.80
C VAL A 205 27.92 -17.83 -31.01
N GLU A 206 27.28 -18.76 -31.72
CA GLU A 206 26.78 -20.02 -31.18
C GLU A 206 27.37 -21.17 -31.99
N GLY A 207 28.42 -21.79 -31.46
CA GLY A 207 29.15 -22.85 -32.16
C GLY A 207 29.82 -22.33 -33.45
N GLN A 208 29.40 -22.83 -34.61
CA GLN A 208 29.89 -22.42 -35.94
C GLN A 208 28.98 -21.39 -36.62
N TRP A 209 27.96 -20.90 -35.91
CA TRP A 209 26.95 -19.98 -36.42
C TRP A 209 27.10 -18.62 -35.77
N LEU A 210 27.00 -17.59 -36.59
CA LEU A 210 26.91 -16.20 -36.14
C LEU A 210 25.45 -15.77 -36.18
N HIS A 211 24.92 -15.36 -35.03
CA HIS A 211 23.69 -14.58 -34.98
C HIS A 211 24.00 -13.15 -35.46
N THR A 212 23.25 -12.70 -36.45
CA THR A 212 23.38 -11.39 -37.07
C THR A 212 22.06 -10.64 -37.02
N TYR A 213 22.13 -9.32 -37.01
CA TYR A 213 20.97 -8.48 -37.24
C TYR A 213 20.57 -8.57 -38.72
N TYR A 214 19.41 -9.18 -38.99
CA TYR A 214 18.84 -9.35 -40.33
C TYR A 214 17.32 -9.08 -40.27
N GLY A 215 16.87 -8.03 -40.95
CA GLY A 215 15.50 -7.53 -40.84
C GLY A 215 15.10 -7.25 -39.37
N ASP A 216 13.83 -7.51 -39.05
CA ASP A 216 13.29 -7.28 -37.70
C ASP A 216 13.50 -8.48 -36.74
N HIS A 217 13.80 -9.67 -37.26
CA HIS A 217 13.79 -10.92 -36.50
C HIS A 217 15.20 -11.50 -36.21
N GLY A 218 16.26 -10.89 -36.74
CA GLY A 218 17.60 -11.46 -36.66
C GLY A 218 17.74 -12.73 -37.51
N GLY A 219 18.94 -13.31 -37.53
CA GLY A 219 19.15 -14.58 -38.24
C GLY A 219 20.53 -15.16 -38.04
N TYR A 220 20.69 -16.44 -38.36
CA TYR A 220 21.93 -17.18 -38.20
C TYR A 220 22.59 -17.44 -39.55
N VAL A 221 23.89 -17.17 -39.62
CA VAL A 221 24.73 -17.42 -40.80
C VAL A 221 25.97 -18.23 -40.41
N HIS A 222 26.45 -19.10 -41.29
CA HIS A 222 27.61 -19.93 -41.00
C HIS A 222 28.91 -19.15 -41.10
N MET A 223 29.80 -19.31 -40.10
CA MET A 223 30.99 -18.47 -39.94
C MET A 223 32.03 -18.62 -41.06
N ASP A 224 32.10 -19.75 -41.74
CA ASP A 224 33.05 -19.97 -42.85
C ASP A 224 32.82 -19.06 -44.07
N TYR A 225 31.61 -18.50 -44.20
CA TYR A 225 31.21 -17.69 -45.34
C TYR A 225 31.16 -16.19 -45.04
N ILE A 226 31.75 -15.79 -43.92
CA ILE A 226 31.82 -14.40 -43.47
C ILE A 226 33.24 -14.05 -43.00
N VAL A 227 33.60 -12.78 -43.17
CA VAL A 227 34.89 -12.23 -42.74
C VAL A 227 34.64 -10.90 -42.04
N LYS A 228 35.32 -10.66 -40.92
CA LYS A 228 35.27 -9.37 -40.23
C LYS A 228 35.85 -8.27 -41.13
N VAL A 229 35.18 -7.13 -41.18
CA VAL A 229 35.60 -5.92 -41.91
C VAL A 229 36.32 -4.98 -40.96
#